data_AF-A0A026X4H4-F1
#
_entry.id   AF-A0A026X4H4-F1
#
_cell.length_a   1.000
_cell.length_b   1.000
_cell.length_c   1.000
_cell.angle_alpha   90.00
_cell.angle_beta   90.00
_cell.angle_gamma   90.00
#
_symmetry.space_group_name_H-M   'P 1'
#
loop_
_entity.id
_entity.type
_entity.pdbx_description
1 polymer ?
#
loop_
_entity_poly.entity_id
_entity_poly.type
_entity_poly.pdbx_seq_one_letter_code
_entity_poly.pdbx_strand_id
1 'polypeptide(L)' 'MLLRNKKVPGLMKDENNGAVMTEFIGLRSKMYALRVHGKRDTKKTKDVCRIVVGRTITFDDYARV' A
#
# COMPACT_ATOMS: atom_id res chain seq x y z
N MET A 1 -14.81 18.85 -10.19
CA MET A 1 -15.83 18.41 -9.20
C MET A 1 -15.16 18.28 -7.84
N LEU A 2 -15.69 18.99 -6.84
CA LEU A 2 -15.14 19.01 -5.47
C LEU A 2 -15.24 17.62 -4.82
N LEU A 3 -14.10 17.03 -4.42
CA LEU A 3 -14.08 15.82 -3.59
C LEU A 3 -14.81 16.10 -2.26
N ARG A 4 -16.06 15.67 -2.17
CA ARG A 4 -16.99 15.92 -1.05
C ARG A 4 -16.60 15.21 0.25
N ASN A 5 -15.60 14.34 0.22
CA ASN A 5 -15.26 13.47 1.35
C ASN A 5 -14.25 14.13 2.32
N LYS A 6 -14.62 15.28 2.89
CA LYS A 6 -13.82 16.02 3.89
C LYS A 6 -13.66 15.24 5.20
N LYS A 7 -12.69 14.31 5.30
CA LYS A 7 -12.18 13.67 6.55
C LYS A 7 -13.21 13.36 7.67
N VAL A 8 -14.48 13.11 7.33
CA VAL A 8 -15.54 12.80 8.30
C VAL A 8 -15.26 11.41 8.88
N PRO A 9 -15.19 11.26 10.22
CA PRO A 9 -15.07 9.97 10.89
C PRO A 9 -16.27 9.07 10.59
N GLY A 10 -16.07 7.75 10.53
CA GLY A 10 -17.14 6.77 10.33
C GLY A 10 -17.57 6.54 8.87
N LEU A 11 -17.04 7.28 7.91
CA LEU A 11 -17.27 7.05 6.48
C LEU A 11 -16.10 6.32 5.82
N MET A 12 -16.40 5.34 4.97
CA MET A 12 -15.39 4.66 4.16
C MET A 12 -14.70 5.65 3.22
N LYS A 13 -13.37 5.56 3.16
CA LYS A 13 -12.53 6.43 2.33
C LYS A 13 -11.88 5.60 1.24
N ASP A 14 -11.60 6.28 0.14
CA ASP A 14 -10.65 5.78 -0.83
C ASP A 14 -9.23 5.99 -0.28
N GLU A 15 -8.59 4.90 0.10
CA GLU A 15 -7.22 4.89 0.66
C GLU A 15 -6.19 5.48 -0.31
N ASN A 16 -6.46 5.37 -1.62
CA ASN A 16 -5.53 5.80 -2.65
C ASN A 16 -5.86 7.17 -3.23
N ASN A 17 -6.91 7.84 -2.75
CA ASN A 17 -7.27 9.19 -3.19
C ASN A 17 -7.41 9.29 -4.71
N GLY A 18 -8.11 8.33 -5.31
CA GLY A 18 -8.41 8.22 -6.73
C GLY A 18 -7.33 7.53 -7.56
N ALA A 19 -6.20 7.15 -6.95
CA ALA A 19 -5.12 6.48 -7.68
C ALA A 19 -5.41 4.98 -7.85
N VAL A 20 -5.31 4.52 -9.10
CA VAL A 20 -5.58 3.12 -9.47
C VAL A 20 -4.53 2.20 -8.85
N MET A 21 -4.98 1.20 -8.08
CA MET A 21 -4.15 0.06 -7.68
C MET A 21 -3.93 -0.83 -8.90
N THR A 22 -2.67 -1.07 -9.28
CA THR A 22 -2.34 -1.92 -10.43
C THR A 22 -2.08 -3.35 -10.00
N GLU A 23 -1.35 -3.54 -8.90
CA GLU A 23 -0.95 -4.86 -8.43
C GLU A 23 -1.01 -4.92 -6.90
N PHE A 24 -1.46 -6.05 -6.38
CA PHE A 24 -1.52 -6.33 -4.96
C PHE A 24 -1.05 -7.76 -4.69
N ILE A 25 -0.14 -7.91 -3.72
CA ILE A 25 0.38 -9.20 -3.27
C ILE A 25 0.14 -9.29 -1.76
N GLY A 26 -0.64 -10.29 -1.34
CA GLY A 26 -0.92 -10.57 0.07
C GLY A 26 -0.44 -11.95 0.44
N LEU A 27 0.65 -12.04 1.22
CA LEU A 27 1.25 -13.31 1.61
C LEU A 27 0.72 -13.81 2.96
N ARG A 28 0.64 -12.90 3.94
CA ARG A 28 0.25 -13.19 5.32
C ARG A 28 -0.43 -11.97 5.94
N SER A 29 -1.10 -12.18 7.07
CA SER A 29 -1.56 -11.07 7.92
C SER A 29 -0.45 -10.04 8.17
N LYS A 30 -0.75 -8.79 7.79
CA LYS A 30 0.17 -7.64 7.87
C LYS A 30 1.48 -7.79 7.07
N MET A 31 1.49 -8.67 6.05
CA MET A 31 2.57 -8.82 5.08
C MET A 31 2.00 -8.70 3.66
N TYR A 32 2.22 -7.57 3.02
CA TYR A 32 1.68 -7.25 1.71
C TYR A 32 2.53 -6.24 0.97
N ALA A 33 2.41 -6.22 -0.35
CA ALA A 33 2.96 -5.19 -1.22
C ALA A 33 1.88 -4.72 -2.20
N LEU A 34 1.85 -3.41 -2.47
CA LEU A 34 0.93 -2.80 -3.41
C LEU A 34 1.65 -1.82 -4.33
N ARG A 35 1.29 -1.86 -5.61
CA ARG A 35 1.68 -0.88 -6.63
C ARG A 35 0.48 -0.03 -6.99
N VAL A 36 0.70 1.28 -6.99
CA VAL A 36 -0.33 2.28 -7.24
C VAL A 36 0.19 3.25 -8.28
N HIS A 37 -0.62 3.48 -9.29
CA HIS A 37 -0.26 4.37 -10.37
C HIS A 37 0.04 5.79 -9.83
N GLY A 38 1.23 6.30 -10.15
CA GLY A 38 1.68 7.63 -9.70
C GLY A 38 2.10 7.72 -8.23
N LYS A 39 2.28 6.59 -7.53
CA LYS A 39 2.82 6.56 -6.16
C LYS A 39 3.96 5.55 -6.06
N ARG A 40 4.75 5.68 -4.98
CA ARG A 40 5.76 4.69 -4.63
C ARG A 40 5.10 3.43 -4.10
N ASP A 41 5.70 2.29 -4.41
CA ASP A 41 5.31 0.98 -3.91
C ASP A 41 5.18 1.01 -2.38
N THR A 42 4.03 0.57 -1.88
CA THR A 42 3.81 0.45 -0.45
C THR A 42 4.00 -1.00 -0.05
N LYS A 43 4.94 -1.20 0.89
CA LYS A 43 5.36 -2.52 1.35
C LYS A 43 5.16 -2.59 2.85
N LYS A 44 4.54 -3.67 3.31
CA LYS A 44 4.34 -3.96 4.72
C LYS A 44 4.88 -5.35 5.00
N THR A 45 5.75 -5.43 5.99
CA THR A 45 6.20 -6.70 6.56
C THR A 45 6.02 -6.61 8.06
N LYS A 46 5.31 -7.57 8.62
CA LYS A 46 5.12 -7.68 10.06
C LYS A 46 6.48 -7.89 10.73
N ASP A 47 6.67 -7.27 11.91
CA ASP A 47 7.84 -7.47 12.78
C ASP A 47 9.19 -7.00 12.20
N VAL A 48 9.19 -6.36 11.01
CA VAL A 48 10.38 -5.77 10.40
C VAL A 48 10.31 -4.24 10.46
N CYS A 49 11.43 -3.61 10.79
CA CYS A 49 11.54 -2.15 10.84
C CYS A 49 11.21 -1.54 9.48
N ARG A 50 10.34 -0.51 9.48
CA ARG A 50 9.90 0.19 8.26
C ARG A 50 11.07 0.73 7.41
N ILE A 51 12.15 1.18 8.06
CA ILE A 51 13.34 1.69 7.36
C ILE A 51 14.01 0.59 6.52
N VAL A 52 14.11 -0.62 7.08
CA VAL A 52 14.67 -1.79 6.40
C VAL A 52 13.77 -2.20 5.23
N VAL A 53 12.46 -2.28 5.46
CA VAL A 53 11.48 -2.60 4.39
C VAL A 53 11.53 -1.57 3.26
N GLY A 54 11.69 -0.29 3.59
CA GLY A 54 11.75 0.79 2.60
C GLY A 54 13.03 0.77 1.75
N ARG A 55 14.18 0.40 2.34
CA ARG A 55 15.50 0.49 1.71
C ARG A 55 15.95 -0.81 1.04
N THR A 56 15.62 -1.96 1.61
CA THR A 56 16.23 -3.24 1.23
C THR A 56 15.27 -4.13 0.45
N ILE A 57 13.99 -4.18 0.84
CA ILE A 57 13.00 -5.09 0.25
C ILE A 57 12.35 -4.40 -0.95
N THR A 58 12.27 -5.06 -2.09
CA THR A 58 11.61 -4.59 -3.31
C THR A 58 10.22 -5.23 -3.47
N PHE A 59 9.41 -4.73 -4.41
CA PHE A 59 8.10 -5.32 -4.68
C PHE A 59 8.24 -6.76 -5.22
N ASP A 60 9.21 -6.99 -6.11
CA ASP A 60 9.51 -8.30 -6.69
C ASP A 60 9.88 -9.37 -5.66
N ASP A 61 10.47 -8.98 -4.53
CA ASP A 61 10.76 -9.93 -3.43
C ASP A 61 9.48 -10.56 -2.84
N TYR A 62 8.32 -9.89 -2.94
CA TYR A 62 7.04 -10.46 -2.54
C TYR A 62 6.42 -11.36 -3.61
N ALA A 63 6.81 -11.19 -4.88
CA ALA A 63 6.32 -11.98 -6.00
C ALA A 63 7.10 -13.30 -6.19
N ARG A 64 8.27 -13.41 -5.57
CA ARG A 64 9.20 -14.55 -5.68
C ARG A 64 8.99 -15.65 -4.63
N VAL A 65 7.94 -15.55 -3.82
CA VAL A 65 7.62 -16.52 -2.75
C VAL A 65 6.91 -17.74 -3.31
#